data_AF-W4PAZ0-F1
#
_entry.id   AF-W4PAZ0-F1
#
_cell.length_a   1.000
_cell.length_b   1.000
_cell.length_c   1.000
_cell.angle_alpha   90.00
_cell.angle_beta   90.00
_cell.angle_gamma   90.00
#
_symmetry.space_group_name_H-M   'P 1'
#
loop_
_entity.id
_entity.type
_entity.pdbx_description
1 polymer ?
#
loop_
_entity_poly.entity_id
_entity_poly.type
_entity_poly.pdbx_seq_one_letter_code
_entity_poly.pdbx_strand_id
1 'polypeptide(L)'
;MPGERAKIAVESYDDRIDPVGACVGVKGSRIHGIVRELRNENIDVINYTSNISLFIQRALSPAKISSIRLNEEERKAEVFLKPEEVSLAIGKGGLNIKLASMLTEYTIDVFRELDESVQDEDIYLDEFRDEIDGWVIDAIKAIGIDTAKAVLNAPREMLIEKTDLEEETVDEVIRILKSEFEE
;
A
#
# COMPACT_ATOMS: atom_id res chain seq x y z
N MET A 1 6.79 21.74 -11.99
CA MET A 1 6.36 22.00 -13.38
C MET A 1 6.05 23.48 -13.47
N PRO A 2 6.87 24.24 -14.19
CA PRO A 2 6.78 25.70 -14.21
C PRO A 2 5.36 26.17 -14.52
N GLY A 3 4.81 27.05 -13.67
CA GLY A 3 3.50 27.66 -13.86
C GLY A 3 2.29 26.85 -13.40
N GLU A 4 2.48 25.62 -12.90
CA GLU A 4 1.37 24.80 -12.38
C GLU A 4 1.57 24.39 -10.93
N ARG A 5 2.64 23.64 -10.65
CA ARG A 5 2.94 23.14 -9.32
C ARG A 5 4.43 22.87 -9.12
N ALA A 6 4.94 23.19 -7.94
CA ALA A 6 6.27 22.80 -7.47
C ALA A 6 6.19 22.05 -6.14
N LYS A 7 7.17 21.19 -5.88
CA LYS A 7 7.44 20.60 -4.58
C LYS A 7 8.86 20.98 -4.18
N ILE A 8 9.03 21.50 -2.97
CA ILE A 8 10.34 21.86 -2.41
C ILE A 8 10.52 21.17 -1.07
N ALA A 9 11.69 20.59 -0.84
CA ALA A 9 12.07 20.01 0.44
C ALA A 9 12.98 20.97 1.19
N VAL A 10 12.73 21.16 2.49
CA VAL A 10 13.50 22.06 3.36
C VAL A 10 13.87 21.34 4.65
N GLU A 11 15.08 21.60 5.15
CA GLU A 11 15.56 21.16 6.45
C GLU A 11 16.18 22.32 7.23
N SER A 12 16.32 22.13 8.54
CA SER A 12 17.07 22.99 9.43
C SER A 12 18.04 22.12 10.23
N TYR A 13 19.27 22.61 10.43
CA TYR A 13 20.24 22.00 11.35
C TYR A 13 20.09 22.48 12.80
N ASP A 14 19.18 23.43 13.06
CA ASP A 14 18.79 23.86 14.39
C ASP A 14 17.40 23.29 14.73
N ASP A 15 17.34 22.40 15.72
CA ASP A 15 16.13 21.71 16.18
C ASP A 15 15.04 22.66 16.71
N ARG A 16 15.40 23.91 17.04
CA ARG A 16 14.46 24.93 17.52
C ARG A 16 13.72 25.62 16.36
N ILE A 17 14.12 25.35 15.12
CA ILE A 17 13.57 25.97 13.92
C ILE A 17 12.76 24.94 13.17
N ASP A 18 11.46 25.23 12.99
CA ASP A 18 10.64 24.53 12.00
C ASP A 18 10.94 25.09 10.60
N PRO A 19 11.60 24.33 9.70
CA PRO A 19 11.98 24.84 8.38
C PRO A 19 10.77 25.10 7.48
N VAL A 20 9.70 24.30 7.60
CA VAL A 20 8.48 24.52 6.80
C VAL A 20 7.78 25.78 7.28
N GLY A 21 7.58 25.92 8.59
CA GLY A 21 7.03 27.13 9.20
C GLY A 21 7.84 28.37 8.81
N ALA A 22 9.17 28.27 8.82
CA ALA A 22 10.11 29.32 8.41
C ALA A 22 10.02 29.73 6.93
N CYS A 23 9.62 28.82 6.02
CA CYS A 23 9.38 29.17 4.62
C CYS A 23 7.95 29.70 4.38
N VAL A 24 6.95 29.12 5.05
CA VAL A 24 5.53 29.40 4.80
C VAL A 24 5.08 30.71 5.45
N GLY A 25 5.48 30.96 6.71
CA GLY A 25 5.01 32.11 7.50
C GLY A 25 3.61 31.90 8.07
N VAL A 26 3.20 32.81 8.96
CA VAL A 26 1.88 32.76 9.60
C VAL A 26 0.79 32.76 8.52
N LYS A 27 0.00 31.68 8.45
CA LYS A 27 -1.05 31.48 7.43
C LYS A 27 -0.54 31.66 5.98
N GLY A 28 0.69 31.26 5.70
CA GLY A 28 1.27 31.34 4.35
C GLY A 28 1.73 32.73 3.92
N SER A 29 1.85 33.69 4.85
CA SER A 29 2.16 35.09 4.52
C SER A 29 3.42 35.28 3.66
N ARG A 30 4.42 34.40 3.80
CA ARG A 30 5.66 34.46 3.02
C ARG A 30 5.51 33.76 1.68
N ILE A 31 5.05 32.51 1.69
CA ILE A 31 4.95 31.71 0.46
C ILE A 31 3.92 32.28 -0.53
N HIS A 32 2.83 32.88 -0.05
CA HIS A 32 1.81 33.50 -0.91
C HIS A 32 2.35 34.67 -1.74
N GLY A 33 3.38 35.37 -1.27
CA GLY A 33 4.05 36.40 -2.08
C GLY A 33 4.71 35.80 -3.32
N ILE A 34 5.45 34.72 -3.12
CA ILE A 34 6.15 33.98 -4.19
C ILE A 34 5.14 33.33 -5.15
N VAL A 35 4.09 32.70 -4.62
CA VAL A 35 3.01 32.10 -5.45
C VAL A 35 2.40 33.13 -6.40
N ARG A 36 2.15 34.38 -5.92
CA ARG A 36 1.63 35.45 -6.78
C ARG A 36 2.62 35.87 -7.86
N GLU A 37 3.90 35.96 -7.53
CA GLU A 37 4.96 36.31 -8.49
C GLU A 37 5.13 35.22 -9.57
N LEU A 38 4.95 33.95 -9.18
CA LEU A 38 4.95 32.78 -10.06
C LEU A 38 3.58 32.51 -10.71
N ARG A 39 2.76 33.55 -10.91
CA ARG A 39 1.46 33.47 -11.62
C ARG A 39 0.52 32.40 -11.07
N ASN A 40 0.46 32.28 -9.73
CA ASN A 40 -0.34 31.31 -8.99
C ASN A 40 0.08 29.84 -9.18
N GLU A 41 1.37 29.58 -9.41
CA GLU A 41 1.94 28.24 -9.26
C GLU A 41 1.72 27.70 -7.84
N ASN A 42 1.16 26.50 -7.70
CA ASN A 42 0.96 25.88 -6.38
C ASN A 42 2.29 25.34 -5.84
N ILE A 43 2.72 25.75 -4.65
CA ILE A 43 4.01 25.33 -4.09
C ILE A 43 3.77 24.52 -2.82
N ASP A 44 4.15 23.23 -2.87
CA ASP A 44 4.19 22.37 -1.69
C ASP A 44 5.55 22.51 -1.00
N VAL A 45 5.54 22.91 0.27
CA VAL A 45 6.74 22.97 1.11
C VAL A 45 6.75 21.75 2.02
N ILE A 46 7.78 20.93 1.89
CA ILE A 46 7.88 19.62 2.52
C ILE A 46 9.08 19.60 3.46
N ASN A 47 8.91 19.01 4.64
CA ASN A 47 10.04 18.80 5.55
C ASN A 47 10.89 17.63 5.03
N TYR A 48 12.15 17.91 4.71
CA TYR A 48 13.11 16.88 4.29
C TYR A 48 13.39 15.90 5.43
N THR A 49 13.80 14.69 5.07
CA THR A 49 14.28 13.68 6.03
C THR A 49 15.14 12.66 5.30
N SER A 50 16.13 12.10 5.99
CA SER A 50 16.95 11.01 5.48
C SER A 50 16.23 9.66 5.47
N ASN A 51 15.13 9.51 6.24
CA ASN A 51 14.27 8.33 6.16
C ASN A 51 13.48 8.38 4.84
N ILE A 52 13.90 7.58 3.86
CA ILE A 52 13.36 7.67 2.49
C ILE A 52 11.87 7.30 2.41
N SER A 53 11.40 6.31 3.19
CA SER A 53 9.96 5.98 3.27
C SER A 53 9.15 7.19 3.71
N LEU A 54 9.59 7.86 4.78
CA LEU A 54 8.92 9.04 5.30
C LEU A 54 9.04 10.23 4.33
N PHE A 55 10.16 10.37 3.62
CA PHE A 55 10.33 11.43 2.65
C PHE A 55 9.38 11.27 1.45
N ILE A 56 9.28 10.05 0.91
CA ILE A 56 8.32 9.69 -0.15
C ILE A 56 6.88 9.91 0.33
N GLN A 57 6.57 9.51 1.56
CA GLN A 57 5.24 9.73 2.14
C GLN A 57 4.87 11.21 2.16
N ARG A 58 5.79 12.07 2.64
CA ARG A 58 5.57 13.53 2.67
C ARG A 58 5.50 14.12 1.27
N ALA A 59 6.27 13.61 0.31
CA ALA A 59 6.28 14.08 -1.06
C ALA A 59 4.96 13.80 -1.80
N LEU A 60 4.29 12.69 -1.51
CA LEU A 60 3.01 12.31 -2.10
C LEU A 60 1.78 12.99 -1.45
N SER A 61 1.97 13.73 -0.35
CA SER A 61 0.93 14.56 0.25
C SER A 61 0.19 15.39 -0.82
N PRO A 62 -1.16 15.39 -0.82
CA PRO A 62 -2.05 15.06 0.30
C PRO A 62 -2.47 13.59 0.44
N ALA A 63 -2.02 12.70 -0.43
CA ALA A 63 -2.46 11.31 -0.41
C ALA A 63 -2.01 10.56 0.85
N LYS A 64 -2.91 9.79 1.45
CA LYS A 64 -2.60 8.95 2.62
C LYS A 64 -2.16 7.57 2.16
N ILE A 65 -0.91 7.26 2.49
CA ILE A 65 -0.27 6.00 2.12
C ILE A 65 -0.43 5.01 3.25
N SER A 66 -0.78 3.78 2.90
CA SER A 66 -0.91 2.69 3.84
C SER A 66 0.43 1.99 4.07
N SER A 67 1.12 1.59 3.00
CA SER A 67 2.45 0.96 3.08
C SER A 67 3.36 1.32 1.91
N ILE A 68 4.67 1.18 2.10
CA ILE A 68 5.71 1.46 1.10
C ILE A 68 6.70 0.30 1.12
N ARG A 69 6.95 -0.31 -0.04
CA ARG A 69 8.07 -1.25 -0.26
C ARG A 69 9.16 -0.54 -1.03
N LEU A 70 10.38 -0.63 -0.54
CA LEU A 70 11.53 0.08 -1.12
C LEU A 70 12.55 -0.90 -1.68
N ASN A 71 13.02 -0.59 -2.87
CA ASN A 71 14.24 -1.14 -3.43
C ASN A 71 15.26 0.00 -3.54
N GLU A 72 16.21 0.05 -2.60
CA GLU A 72 17.24 1.09 -2.55
C GLU A 72 18.27 0.95 -3.69
N GLU A 73 18.54 -0.28 -4.15
CA GLU A 73 19.50 -0.53 -5.23
C GLU A 73 19.01 0.05 -6.56
N GLU A 74 17.73 -0.15 -6.87
CA GLU A 74 17.09 0.35 -8.10
C GLU A 74 16.50 1.76 -7.96
N ARG A 75 16.57 2.36 -6.75
CA ARG A 75 15.85 3.60 -6.40
C ARG A 75 14.37 3.54 -6.78
N LYS A 76 13.71 2.43 -6.43
CA LYS A 76 12.31 2.17 -6.73
C LYS A 76 11.49 2.09 -5.45
N ALA A 77 10.28 2.65 -5.47
CA ALA A 77 9.34 2.62 -4.37
C ALA A 77 7.97 2.18 -4.87
N GLU A 78 7.44 1.11 -4.29
CA GLU A 78 6.08 0.64 -4.52
C GLU A 78 5.21 1.12 -3.36
N VAL A 79 4.24 1.96 -3.68
CA VAL A 79 3.40 2.65 -2.70
C VAL A 79 1.99 2.11 -2.79
N PHE A 80 1.50 1.58 -1.68
CA PHE A 80 0.16 1.00 -1.58
C PHE A 80 -0.76 1.99 -0.87
N LEU A 81 -1.91 2.27 -1.49
CA LEU A 81 -2.92 3.18 -0.95
C LEU A 81 -4.32 2.60 -1.14
N LYS A 82 -5.24 3.05 -0.30
CA LYS A 82 -6.67 2.80 -0.50
C LYS A 82 -7.16 3.30 -1.86
N PRO A 83 -8.16 2.67 -2.49
CA PRO A 83 -8.66 3.04 -3.81
C PRO A 83 -9.00 4.54 -3.95
N GLU A 84 -9.54 5.15 -2.91
CA GLU A 84 -9.91 6.57 -2.87
C GLU A 84 -8.71 7.53 -2.84
N GLU A 85 -7.55 7.09 -2.31
CA GLU A 85 -6.33 7.90 -2.17
C GLU A 85 -5.46 7.85 -3.44
N VAL A 86 -5.62 6.83 -4.30
CA VAL A 86 -4.83 6.68 -5.53
C VAL A 86 -4.95 7.89 -6.46
N SER A 87 -6.15 8.44 -6.59
CA SER A 87 -6.37 9.63 -7.44
C SER A 87 -5.58 10.84 -6.92
N LEU A 88 -5.49 11.00 -5.60
CA LEU A 88 -4.72 12.07 -4.97
C LEU A 88 -3.22 11.85 -5.13
N ALA A 89 -2.74 10.60 -5.00
CA ALA A 89 -1.33 10.25 -5.16
C ALA A 89 -0.83 10.55 -6.58
N ILE A 90 -1.59 10.14 -7.59
CA ILE A 90 -1.29 10.42 -9.00
C ILE A 90 -1.40 11.94 -9.26
N GLY A 91 -2.49 12.55 -8.80
CA GLY A 91 -2.81 13.95 -9.04
C GLY A 91 -3.23 14.24 -10.49
N LYS A 92 -3.73 15.46 -10.75
CA LYS A 92 -4.18 15.88 -12.08
C LYS A 92 -3.05 15.72 -13.10
N GLY A 93 -3.28 14.91 -14.14
CA GLY A 93 -2.28 14.64 -15.19
C GLY A 93 -1.02 13.92 -14.71
N GLY A 94 -1.06 13.23 -13.56
CA GLY A 94 0.11 12.56 -12.99
C GLY A 94 1.12 13.53 -12.37
N LEU A 95 0.73 14.78 -12.15
CA LEU A 95 1.66 15.83 -11.72
C LEU A 95 2.20 15.60 -10.31
N ASN A 96 1.39 15.09 -9.39
CA ASN A 96 1.79 14.91 -8.00
C ASN A 96 2.85 13.81 -7.87
N ILE A 97 2.57 12.63 -8.43
CA ILE A 97 3.52 11.51 -8.45
C ILE A 97 4.80 11.88 -9.21
N LYS A 98 4.70 12.59 -10.34
CA LYS A 98 5.87 13.03 -11.10
C LYS A 98 6.78 13.96 -10.28
N LEU A 99 6.20 14.95 -9.60
CA LEU A 99 6.98 15.87 -8.76
C LEU A 99 7.55 15.17 -7.53
N ALA A 100 6.82 14.22 -6.94
CA ALA A 100 7.31 13.43 -5.84
C ALA A 100 8.53 12.59 -6.26
N SER A 101 8.44 11.85 -7.37
CA SER A 101 9.55 11.06 -7.93
C SER A 101 10.77 11.92 -8.25
N MET A 102 10.57 13.11 -8.82
CA MET A 102 11.66 14.05 -9.09
C MET A 102 12.31 14.59 -7.81
N LEU A 103 11.52 14.87 -6.77
CA LEU A 103 12.01 15.43 -5.51
C LEU A 103 12.77 14.39 -4.67
N THR A 104 12.31 13.14 -4.68
CA THR A 104 12.92 12.06 -3.90
C THR A 104 14.03 11.33 -4.65
N GLU A 105 14.13 11.54 -5.97
CA GLU A 105 15.00 10.78 -6.88
C GLU A 105 14.68 9.28 -6.94
N TYR A 106 13.44 8.89 -6.61
CA TYR A 106 12.95 7.52 -6.70
C TYR A 106 11.91 7.38 -7.81
N THR A 107 11.91 6.23 -8.47
CA THR A 107 10.78 5.81 -9.31
C THR A 107 9.66 5.32 -8.40
N ILE A 108 8.55 6.04 -8.37
CA ILE A 108 7.40 5.73 -7.52
C ILE A 108 6.30 5.08 -8.36
N ASP A 109 5.96 3.84 -8.01
CA ASP A 109 4.80 3.13 -8.55
C ASP A 109 3.68 3.11 -7.51
N VAL A 110 2.46 3.42 -7.95
CA VAL A 110 1.28 3.47 -7.07
C VAL A 110 0.40 2.26 -7.33
N PHE A 111 0.13 1.52 -6.26
CA PHE A 111 -0.74 0.36 -6.24
C PHE A 111 -1.96 0.65 -5.36
N ARG A 112 -3.08 0.07 -5.74
CA ARG A 112 -4.23 -0.04 -4.84
C ARG A 112 -3.90 -1.13 -3.83
N GLU A 113 -4.10 -0.85 -2.56
CA GLU A 113 -4.33 -1.93 -1.61
C GLU A 113 -5.54 -2.71 -2.13
N LEU A 114 -5.29 -3.92 -2.56
CA LEU A 114 -6.28 -4.98 -2.46
C LEU A 114 -6.31 -5.30 -0.98
N ASP A 115 -7.48 -5.23 -0.37
CA ASP A 115 -7.68 -5.45 1.07
C ASP A 115 -6.79 -6.58 1.60
N GLU A 116 -5.71 -6.23 2.30
CA GLU A 116 -4.94 -7.20 3.09
C GLU A 116 -5.78 -7.71 4.28
N SER A 117 -6.97 -7.14 4.53
CA SER A 117 -7.99 -7.75 5.40
C SER A 117 -8.52 -9.08 4.86
N VAL A 118 -8.18 -9.49 3.63
CA VAL A 118 -8.42 -10.87 3.18
C VAL A 118 -7.42 -11.85 3.82
N GLN A 119 -6.24 -11.39 4.29
CA GLN A 119 -5.28 -12.22 5.03
C GLN A 119 -5.56 -12.25 6.55
N ASP A 120 -6.08 -11.17 7.14
CA ASP A 120 -6.38 -11.12 8.59
C ASP A 120 -7.75 -11.76 8.99
N GLU A 121 -8.59 -12.14 8.03
CA GLU A 121 -9.79 -12.95 8.22
C GLU A 121 -9.63 -14.37 7.63
N ASP A 122 -8.40 -14.83 7.43
CA ASP A 122 -8.21 -16.21 6.96
C ASP A 122 -8.04 -17.14 8.15
N ILE A 123 -8.97 -18.07 8.30
CA ILE A 123 -8.99 -19.02 9.39
C ILE A 123 -8.04 -20.15 9.03
N TYR A 124 -7.08 -20.47 9.91
CA TYR A 124 -6.19 -21.62 9.72
C TYR A 124 -7.01 -22.91 9.65
N LEU A 125 -6.61 -23.83 8.78
CA LEU A 125 -7.31 -25.12 8.64
C LEU A 125 -7.35 -25.92 9.96
N ASP A 126 -6.41 -25.67 10.87
CA ASP A 126 -6.38 -26.30 12.19
C ASP A 126 -7.58 -25.94 13.08
N GLU A 127 -8.25 -24.80 12.84
CA GLU A 127 -9.45 -24.41 13.59
C GLU A 127 -10.68 -25.25 13.17
N PHE A 128 -10.63 -25.90 12.00
CA PHE A 128 -11.72 -26.74 11.47
C PHE A 128 -11.58 -28.22 11.87
N ARG A 129 -10.68 -28.56 12.80
CA ARG A 129 -10.46 -29.97 13.23
C ARG A 129 -11.70 -30.63 13.84
N ASP A 130 -12.68 -29.85 14.27
CA ASP A 130 -13.96 -30.35 14.80
C ASP A 130 -14.93 -30.78 13.68
N GLU A 131 -14.72 -30.30 12.45
CA GLU A 131 -15.62 -30.51 11.30
C GLU A 131 -14.95 -31.27 10.15
N ILE A 132 -13.63 -31.17 10.03
CA ILE A 132 -12.80 -31.80 9.00
C ILE A 132 -11.82 -32.76 9.67
N ASP A 133 -11.72 -33.97 9.11
CA ASP A 133 -10.75 -34.97 9.54
C ASP A 133 -9.31 -34.43 9.53
N GLY A 134 -8.58 -34.61 10.63
CA GLY A 134 -7.23 -34.05 10.79
C GLY A 134 -6.22 -34.52 9.72
N TRP A 135 -6.37 -35.75 9.22
CA TRP A 135 -5.49 -36.27 8.16
C TRP A 135 -5.74 -35.59 6.81
N VAL A 136 -6.96 -35.11 6.56
CA VAL A 136 -7.33 -34.32 5.36
C VAL A 136 -6.71 -32.93 5.45
N ILE A 137 -6.79 -32.29 6.61
CA ILE A 137 -6.13 -31.00 6.89
C ILE A 137 -4.63 -31.12 6.65
N ASP A 138 -4.00 -32.16 7.20
CA ASP A 138 -2.55 -32.37 7.05
C ASP A 138 -2.15 -32.61 5.58
N ALA A 139 -2.98 -33.30 4.79
CA ALA A 139 -2.75 -33.51 3.36
C ALA A 139 -2.81 -32.19 2.56
N ILE A 140 -3.77 -31.33 2.86
CA ILE A 140 -3.89 -29.99 2.25
C ILE A 140 -2.73 -29.08 2.69
N LYS A 141 -2.30 -29.16 3.95
CA LYS A 141 -1.13 -28.41 4.43
C LYS A 141 0.17 -28.87 3.78
N ALA A 142 0.30 -30.15 3.45
CA ALA A 142 1.48 -30.69 2.78
C ALA A 142 1.72 -30.10 1.39
N ILE A 143 0.67 -29.58 0.73
CA ILE A 143 0.79 -28.89 -0.57
C ILE A 143 1.04 -27.37 -0.43
N GLY A 144 1.20 -26.89 0.80
CA GLY A 144 1.48 -25.48 1.11
C GLY A 144 0.23 -24.61 1.23
N ILE A 145 -0.94 -25.21 1.45
CA ILE A 145 -2.20 -24.50 1.68
C ILE A 145 -2.60 -24.70 3.15
N ASP A 146 -2.52 -23.64 3.94
CA ASP A 146 -2.67 -23.68 5.40
C ASP A 146 -3.94 -22.98 5.92
N THR A 147 -4.67 -22.29 5.04
CA THR A 147 -5.82 -21.47 5.42
C THR A 147 -7.07 -21.75 4.58
N ALA A 148 -8.23 -21.44 5.12
CA ALA A 148 -9.52 -21.75 4.53
C ALA A 148 -9.78 -21.00 3.22
N LYS A 149 -9.50 -19.70 3.14
CA LYS A 149 -9.62 -18.94 1.87
C LYS A 149 -8.60 -19.41 0.84
N ALA A 150 -7.40 -19.85 1.25
CA ALA A 150 -6.44 -20.40 0.31
C ALA A 150 -6.93 -21.71 -0.33
N VAL A 151 -7.63 -22.56 0.43
CA VAL A 151 -8.33 -23.74 -0.13
C VAL A 151 -9.46 -23.32 -1.08
N LEU A 152 -10.30 -22.36 -0.68
CA LEU A 152 -11.43 -21.90 -1.50
C LEU A 152 -11.02 -21.22 -2.81
N ASN A 153 -9.84 -20.61 -2.85
CA ASN A 153 -9.28 -19.96 -4.03
C ASN A 153 -8.45 -20.91 -4.91
N ALA A 154 -8.10 -22.10 -4.42
CA ALA A 154 -7.35 -23.08 -5.18
C ALA A 154 -8.26 -23.77 -6.22
N PRO A 155 -7.74 -24.11 -7.43
CA PRO A 155 -8.49 -24.92 -8.38
C PRO A 155 -8.83 -26.30 -7.79
N ARG A 156 -10.10 -26.72 -7.90
CA ARG A 156 -10.59 -28.03 -7.41
C ARG A 156 -9.72 -29.18 -7.90
N GLU A 157 -9.38 -29.17 -9.19
CA GLU A 157 -8.56 -30.21 -9.81
C GLU A 157 -7.16 -30.29 -9.18
N MET A 158 -6.58 -29.15 -8.80
CA MET A 158 -5.27 -29.12 -8.14
C MET A 158 -5.31 -29.73 -6.74
N LEU A 159 -6.39 -29.51 -5.99
CA LEU A 159 -6.56 -30.12 -4.68
C LEU A 159 -6.60 -31.64 -4.81
N ILE A 160 -7.44 -32.17 -5.71
CA ILE A 160 -7.56 -33.61 -5.95
C ILE A 160 -6.20 -34.22 -6.38
N GLU A 161 -5.55 -33.63 -7.38
CA GLU A 161 -4.30 -34.17 -7.94
C GLU A 161 -3.13 -34.16 -6.95
N LYS A 162 -3.03 -33.12 -6.09
CA LYS A 162 -1.85 -32.95 -5.23
C LYS A 162 -2.01 -33.51 -3.83
N THR A 163 -3.25 -33.65 -3.34
CA THR A 163 -3.52 -34.16 -1.98
C THR A 163 -3.86 -35.64 -1.95
N ASP A 164 -4.07 -36.28 -3.11
CA ASP A 164 -4.50 -37.69 -3.23
C ASP A 164 -5.81 -37.96 -2.47
N LEU A 165 -6.66 -36.93 -2.35
CA LEU A 165 -7.98 -37.01 -1.74
C LEU A 165 -9.03 -37.42 -2.77
N GLU A 166 -10.06 -38.14 -2.32
CA GLU A 166 -11.21 -38.46 -3.14
C GLU A 166 -12.00 -37.18 -3.48
N GLU A 167 -12.63 -37.16 -4.67
CA GLU A 167 -13.41 -35.99 -5.12
C GLU A 167 -14.49 -35.59 -4.12
N GLU A 168 -15.16 -36.58 -3.52
CA GLU A 168 -16.21 -36.35 -2.51
C GLU A 168 -15.67 -35.68 -1.25
N THR A 169 -14.45 -36.04 -0.83
CA THR A 169 -13.78 -35.44 0.33
C THR A 169 -13.40 -33.99 0.07
N VAL A 170 -12.88 -33.68 -1.12
CA VAL A 170 -12.53 -32.30 -1.50
C VAL A 170 -13.79 -31.44 -1.57
N ASP A 171 -14.87 -31.96 -2.15
CA ASP A 171 -16.15 -31.25 -2.25
C ASP A 171 -16.77 -30.99 -0.85
N GLU A 172 -16.64 -31.94 0.07
CA GLU A 172 -17.08 -31.79 1.46
C GLU A 172 -16.28 -30.71 2.20
N VAL A 173 -14.94 -30.71 2.10
CA VAL A 173 -14.08 -29.67 2.67
C VAL A 173 -14.47 -28.29 2.13
N ILE A 174 -14.58 -28.13 0.81
CA ILE A 174 -14.95 -26.84 0.20
C ILE A 174 -16.33 -26.38 0.70
N ARG A 175 -17.28 -27.29 0.89
CA ARG A 175 -18.61 -26.96 1.41
C ARG A 175 -18.55 -26.46 2.85
N ILE A 176 -17.83 -27.15 3.73
CA ILE A 176 -17.65 -26.77 5.14
C ILE A 176 -16.98 -25.39 5.24
N LEU A 177 -15.89 -25.20 4.50
CA LEU A 177 -15.17 -23.92 4.52
C LEU A 177 -16.06 -22.77 3.99
N LYS A 178 -16.89 -23.01 2.97
CA LYS A 178 -17.81 -21.99 2.45
C LYS A 178 -18.88 -21.58 3.45
N SER A 179 -19.44 -22.50 4.22
CA SER A 179 -20.51 -22.16 5.18
C SER A 179 -20.03 -21.20 6.26
N GLU A 180 -18.78 -21.32 6.70
CA GLU A 180 -18.21 -20.43 7.73
C GLU A 180 -17.93 -19.00 7.23
N PHE A 181 -17.83 -18.77 5.91
CA PHE A 181 -17.65 -17.43 5.34
C PHE A 181 -18.96 -16.79 4.82
N GLU A 182 -20.08 -17.52 4.86
CA GLU A 182 -21.40 -17.01 4.46
C GLU A 182 -22.27 -16.51 5.63
N GLU A 183 -21.81 -16.68 6.89
CA GLU A 183 -22.37 -16.04 8.11
C GLU A 183 -21.74 -14.68 8.43
#